data_AF-A0A917W2T2-F1
#
_entry.id   AF-A0A917W2T2-F1
#
_cell.length_a   1.000
_cell.length_b   1.000
_cell.length_c   1.000
_cell.angle_alpha   90.00
_cell.angle_beta   90.00
_cell.angle_gamma   90.00
#
_symmetry.space_group_name_H-M   'P 1'
#
loop_
_entity.id
_entity.type
_entity.pdbx_description
1 polymer ?
#
loop_
_entity_poly.entity_id
_entity_poly.type
_entity_poly.pdbx_seq_one_letter_code
_entity_poly.pdbx_strand_id
1 'polypeptide(L)'
;MTTINIKISKTPDQDLVQLSGYTIYQYPLKVRFPGLHVNNHIYKIRDTTYGVMPSGLDAMTVQDLQTGNISIIYAGTDPTQPADISTDVSLVLSSGTSQQ
;
A
#
# COMPACT_ATOMS: atom_id res chain seq x y z
N MET A 1 -33.95 23.14 -5.84
CA MET A 1 -32.51 22.85 -5.83
C MET A 1 -32.33 21.46 -5.26
N THR A 2 -31.69 20.54 -5.98
CA THR A 2 -31.52 19.14 -5.57
C THR A 2 -30.13 18.96 -5.00
N THR A 3 -30.03 18.56 -3.73
CA THR A 3 -28.74 18.26 -3.09
C THR A 3 -28.31 16.85 -3.49
N ILE A 4 -27.14 16.73 -4.13
CA ILE A 4 -26.54 15.45 -4.47
C ILE A 4 -25.59 15.05 -3.33
N ASN A 5 -25.98 14.05 -2.53
CA ASN A 5 -25.13 13.51 -1.47
C ASN A 5 -24.11 12.54 -2.09
N ILE A 6 -22.94 13.05 -2.47
CA ILE A 6 -21.84 12.22 -2.98
C ILE A 6 -21.13 11.60 -1.78
N LYS A 7 -21.37 10.31 -1.53
CA LYS A 7 -20.62 9.56 -0.52
C LYS A 7 -19.25 9.18 -1.10
N ILE A 8 -18.24 10.01 -0.87
CA ILE A 8 -16.86 9.70 -1.28
C ILE A 8 -16.35 8.58 -0.38
N SER A 9 -16.19 7.39 -0.95
CA SER A 9 -15.56 6.26 -0.25
C SER A 9 -14.06 6.53 -0.15
N LYS A 10 -13.53 6.55 1.07
CA LYS A 10 -12.11 6.80 1.36
C LYS A 10 -11.36 5.46 1.42
N THR A 11 -10.18 5.41 0.82
CA THR A 11 -9.24 4.31 1.04
C THR A 11 -8.85 4.29 2.52
N PRO A 12 -8.96 3.16 3.24
CA PRO A 12 -8.63 3.10 4.64
C PRO A 12 -7.15 3.38 4.91
N ASP A 13 -6.87 4.17 5.93
CA ASP A 13 -5.48 4.52 6.28
C ASP A 13 -4.67 3.26 6.68
N GLN A 14 -5.32 2.27 7.29
CA GLN A 14 -4.71 0.97 7.63
C GLN A 14 -4.21 0.20 6.40
N ASP A 15 -4.91 0.29 5.27
CA ASP A 15 -4.45 -0.34 4.03
C ASP A 15 -3.21 0.35 3.49
N LEU A 16 -3.17 1.69 3.54
CA LEU A 16 -2.01 2.46 3.12
C LEU A 16 -0.78 2.11 3.97
N VAL A 17 -0.98 1.93 5.28
CA VAL A 17 0.07 1.49 6.21
C VAL A 17 0.60 0.09 5.84
N GLN A 18 -0.27 -0.88 5.57
CA GLN A 18 0.17 -2.22 5.17
C GLN A 18 0.84 -2.22 3.78
N LEU A 19 0.34 -1.41 2.85
CA LEU A 19 0.94 -1.23 1.53
C LEU A 19 2.38 -0.71 1.63
N SER A 20 2.61 0.32 2.45
CA SER A 20 3.93 0.95 2.59
C SER A 20 4.89 0.20 3.52
N GLY A 21 4.40 -0.40 4.60
CA GLY A 21 5.25 -0.99 5.64
C GLY A 21 5.61 -2.47 5.41
N TYR A 22 4.89 -3.15 4.52
CA TYR A 22 5.10 -4.59 4.30
C TYR A 22 5.02 -4.97 2.83
N THR A 23 3.95 -4.55 2.16
CA THR A 23 3.62 -5.08 0.84
C THR A 23 4.62 -4.66 -0.23
N ILE A 24 5.11 -3.42 -0.18
CA ILE A 24 6.09 -2.92 -1.14
C ILE A 24 7.40 -3.74 -1.15
N TYR A 25 7.83 -4.24 0.02
CA TYR A 25 9.06 -5.03 0.18
C TYR A 25 8.94 -6.48 -0.33
N GLN A 26 7.74 -6.93 -0.66
CA GLN A 26 7.52 -8.21 -1.33
C GLN A 26 7.72 -8.14 -2.85
N TYR A 27 7.95 -6.94 -3.39
CA TYR A 27 8.09 -6.69 -4.82
C TYR A 27 6.96 -7.28 -5.68
N PRO A 28 5.68 -7.01 -5.33
CA PRO A 28 4.57 -7.60 -6.03
C PRO A 28 4.51 -7.11 -7.48
N LEU A 29 4.43 -8.05 -8.42
CA LEU A 29 4.39 -7.75 -9.85
C LEU A 29 2.96 -7.47 -10.31
N LYS A 30 2.83 -6.82 -11.47
CA LYS A 30 1.54 -6.62 -12.15
C LYS A 30 0.88 -7.98 -12.44
N VAL A 31 -0.05 -8.39 -11.58
CA VAL A 31 -0.87 -9.60 -11.79
C VAL A 31 -2.19 -9.24 -12.47
N ARG A 32 -2.67 -10.10 -13.38
CA ARG A 32 -3.96 -9.90 -14.06
C ARG A 32 -5.15 -10.14 -13.12
N PHE A 33 -5.09 -11.17 -12.26
CA PHE A 33 -6.11 -11.54 -11.26
C PHE A 33 -5.47 -12.43 -10.17
N PRO A 34 -5.96 -12.45 -8.92
CA PRO A 34 -7.12 -11.72 -8.37
C PRO A 34 -6.85 -10.27 -7.95
N GLY A 35 -5.64 -9.76 -8.17
CA GLY A 35 -5.20 -8.47 -7.61
C GLY A 35 -4.47 -8.70 -6.28
N LEU A 36 -4.01 -7.60 -5.68
CA LEU A 36 -3.32 -7.60 -4.40
C LEU A 36 -4.37 -7.46 -3.28
N HIS A 37 -4.44 -8.45 -2.38
CA HIS A 37 -5.32 -8.39 -1.22
C HIS A 37 -4.61 -7.70 -0.06
N VAL A 38 -5.21 -6.63 0.45
CA VAL A 38 -4.73 -5.87 1.61
C VAL A 38 -5.90 -5.74 2.55
N ASN A 39 -5.78 -6.28 3.76
CA ASN A 39 -6.91 -6.49 4.67
C ASN A 39 -8.10 -7.14 3.93
N ASN A 40 -9.26 -6.49 3.94
CA ASN A 40 -10.50 -6.94 3.28
C ASN A 40 -10.75 -6.25 1.93
N HIS A 41 -9.73 -5.61 1.35
CA HIS A 41 -9.83 -4.81 0.12
C HIS A 41 -8.93 -5.37 -0.99
N ILE A 42 -9.33 -5.11 -2.24
CA ILE A 42 -8.63 -5.58 -3.44
C ILE A 42 -8.03 -4.37 -4.15
N TYR A 43 -6.72 -4.44 -4.37
CA TYR A 43 -5.96 -3.45 -5.09
C TYR A 43 -5.48 -4.00 -6.43
N LYS A 44 -5.48 -3.14 -7.44
CA LYS A 44 -4.85 -3.41 -8.72
C LYS A 44 -3.54 -2.66 -8.83
N ILE A 45 -2.45 -3.39 -9.03
CA ILE A 45 -1.15 -2.81 -9.34
C ILE A 45 -1.20 -2.23 -10.76
N ARG A 46 -1.00 -0.91 -10.85
CA ARG A 46 -1.01 -0.15 -12.11
C ARG A 46 0.40 0.01 -12.65
N ASP A 47 1.35 0.32 -11.78
CA ASP A 47 2.76 0.45 -12.13
C ASP A 47 3.72 0.02 -11.03
N THR A 48 4.94 -0.34 -11.43
CA THR A 48 6.02 -0.77 -10.52
C THR A 48 7.36 -0.26 -11.03
N THR A 49 8.18 0.29 -10.15
CA THR A 49 9.56 0.70 -10.43
C THR A 49 10.43 0.13 -9.32
N TYR A 50 11.17 -0.93 -9.61
CA TYR A 50 11.98 -1.67 -8.64
C TYR A 50 13.42 -1.81 -9.12
N GLY A 51 14.42 -1.49 -8.31
CA GLY A 51 15.84 -1.73 -8.54
C GLY A 51 16.46 -1.00 -9.74
N VAL A 52 15.72 -0.10 -10.39
CA VAL A 52 16.16 0.61 -11.61
C VAL A 52 16.50 2.07 -11.36
N MET A 53 16.06 2.63 -10.24
CA MET A 53 16.27 4.04 -9.92
C MET A 53 17.67 4.26 -9.34
N PRO A 54 18.47 5.20 -9.88
CA PRO A 54 19.79 5.54 -9.32
C PRO A 54 19.74 6.03 -7.86
N SER A 55 18.59 6.53 -7.42
CA SER A 55 18.35 6.91 -6.03
C SER A 55 18.21 5.73 -5.06
N GLY A 56 18.07 4.50 -5.57
CA GLY A 56 17.74 3.32 -4.76
C GLY A 56 16.28 3.29 -4.27
N LEU A 57 15.44 4.22 -4.74
CA LEU A 57 14.05 4.32 -4.29
C LEU A 57 13.13 3.45 -5.15
N ASP A 58 12.51 2.47 -4.51
CA ASP A 58 11.51 1.60 -5.11
C ASP A 58 10.09 2.15 -4.92
N ALA A 59 9.22 1.93 -5.89
CA ALA A 59 7.84 2.41 -5.85
C ALA A 59 6.84 1.51 -6.57
N MET A 60 5.59 1.55 -6.11
CA MET A 60 4.45 0.88 -6.72
C MET A 60 3.26 1.83 -6.79
N THR A 61 2.59 1.88 -7.94
CA THR A 61 1.30 2.55 -8.07
C THR A 61 0.18 1.52 -7.98
N VAL A 62 -0.74 1.71 -7.04
CA VAL A 62 -1.92 0.85 -6.85
C VAL A 62 -3.21 1.64 -7.04
N GLN A 63 -4.25 0.94 -7.46
CA GLN A 63 -5.61 1.44 -7.43
C GLN A 63 -6.46 0.58 -6.50
N ASP A 64 -7.12 1.22 -5.54
CA ASP A 64 -8.18 0.63 -4.75
C ASP A 64 -9.41 0.39 -5.66
N LEU A 65 -9.82 -0.87 -5.80
CA LEU A 65 -10.92 -1.22 -6.71
C LEU A 65 -12.31 -0.88 -6.14
N GLN A 66 -12.43 -0.61 -4.83
CA GLN A 66 -13.70 -0.22 -4.23
C GLN A 66 -13.93 1.30 -4.34
N THR A 67 -12.88 2.09 -4.14
CA THR A 67 -12.99 3.56 -4.14
C THR A 67 -12.58 4.21 -5.45
N GLY A 68 -11.81 3.49 -6.27
CA GLY A 68 -11.20 4.00 -7.49
C GLY A 68 -9.96 4.87 -7.26
N ASN A 69 -9.59 5.14 -6.00
CA ASN A 69 -8.42 5.98 -5.66
C ASN A 69 -7.12 5.35 -6.15
N ILE A 70 -6.18 6.20 -6.56
CA ILE A 70 -4.83 5.80 -6.96
C ILE A 70 -3.85 6.31 -5.92
N SER A 71 -2.96 5.43 -5.48
CA SER A 71 -1.91 5.75 -4.52
C SER A 71 -0.56 5.31 -5.06
N ILE A 72 0.46 6.14 -4.84
CA ILE A 72 1.86 5.81 -5.10
C ILE A 72 2.50 5.46 -3.76
N ILE A 73 3.00 4.25 -3.66
CA ILE A 73 3.61 3.66 -2.48
C ILE A 73 5.11 3.60 -2.72
N TYR A 74 5.89 4.26 -1.87
CA TYR A 74 7.35 4.23 -1.91
C TYR A 74 7.88 3.24 -0.87
N ALA A 75 8.95 2.52 -1.19
CA ALA A 75 9.71 1.75 -0.21
C ALA A 75 10.57 2.72 0.61
N GLY A 76 10.52 2.63 1.94
CA GLY A 76 11.18 3.59 2.84
C GLY A 76 12.69 3.40 2.96
N THR A 77 13.18 2.16 2.92
CA THR A 77 14.59 1.83 3.13
C THR A 77 15.07 0.67 2.24
N ASP A 78 16.36 0.68 1.91
CA ASP A 78 17.08 -0.43 1.25
C ASP A 78 16.89 -1.75 2.04
N PRO A 79 16.42 -2.85 1.40
CA PRO A 79 16.20 -4.15 2.04
C PRO A 79 17.47 -4.79 2.65
N THR A 80 18.65 -4.24 2.38
CA THR A 80 19.92 -4.64 3.02
C THR A 80 20.10 -4.10 4.44
N GLN A 81 19.20 -3.24 4.94
CA GLN A 81 19.21 -2.72 6.32
C GLN A 81 18.04 -3.31 7.14
N PRO A 82 18.18 -4.53 7.68
CA PRO A 82 17.09 -5.28 8.30
C PRO A 82 16.51 -4.67 9.59
N ALA A 83 17.20 -3.68 10.19
CA ALA A 83 16.72 -2.98 11.38
C ALA A 83 15.43 -2.19 11.10
N ASP A 84 15.32 -1.54 9.93
CA ASP A 84 14.17 -0.69 9.60
C ASP A 84 12.91 -1.51 9.27
N ILE A 85 13.08 -2.66 8.61
CA ILE A 85 11.99 -3.60 8.33
C ILE A 85 11.30 -4.04 9.64
N SER A 86 12.08 -4.21 10.72
CA SER A 86 11.52 -4.60 12.02
C SER A 86 10.66 -3.51 12.66
N THR A 87 11.02 -2.23 12.45
CA THR A 87 10.23 -1.09 12.94
C THR A 87 8.93 -0.95 12.14
N ASP A 88 8.98 -1.09 10.82
CA ASP A 88 7.80 -1.00 9.95
C ASP A 88 6.81 -2.15 10.22
N VAL A 89 7.31 -3.38 10.41
CA VAL A 89 6.47 -4.54 10.79
C VAL A 89 5.81 -4.33 12.16
N SER A 90 6.52 -3.73 13.12
CA SER A 90 5.94 -3.39 14.43
C SER A 90 4.80 -2.37 14.34
N LEU A 91 4.90 -1.39 13.43
CA LEU A 91 3.83 -0.41 13.17
C LEU A 91 2.60 -1.07 12.53
N VAL A 92 2.78 -2.03 11.62
CA VAL A 92 1.67 -2.82 11.04
C VAL A 92 0.97 -3.67 12.11
N LEU A 93 1.73 -4.34 12.98
CA LEU A 93 1.17 -5.19 14.04
C LEU A 93 0.48 -4.38 15.16
N SER A 94 1.06 -3.25 15.55
CA SER A 94 0.47 -2.38 16.59
C SER A 94 -0.75 -1.60 16.10
N SER A 95 -0.82 -1.21 14.82
CA SER A 95 -2.00 -0.54 14.24
C SER A 95 -3.22 -1.44 14.03
N GLY A 96 -3.04 -2.77 14.06
CA GLY A 96 -4.12 -3.77 14.14
C GLY A 96 -4.62 -4.02 15.56
N THR A 97 -3.94 -3.46 16.58
CA THR A 97 -4.30 -3.64 17.99
C THR A 97 -4.83 -2.32 18.54
N SER A 98 -6.10 -2.01 18.25
CA SER A 98 -6.84 -1.08 19.11
C SER A 98 -6.81 -1.66 20.52
N GLN A 99 -6.01 -1.05 21.40
CA GLN A 99 -6.10 -1.36 22.82
C GLN A 99 -7.49 -0.99 23.31
N GLN A 100 -8.11 -1.96 23.97
CA GLN A 100 -9.27 -1.82 24.83
C GLN A 100 -9.00 -0.80 25.95
#